data_AF-A0A843H774-F1
#
_entry.id   AF-A0A843H774-F1
#
_cell.length_a   1.000
_cell.length_b   1.000
_cell.length_c   1.000
_cell.angle_alpha   90.00
_cell.angle_beta   90.00
_cell.angle_gamma   90.00
#
_symmetry.space_group_name_H-M   'P 1'
#
loop_
_entity.id
_entity.type
_entity.pdbx_description
1 polymer ?
#
loop_
_entity_poly.entity_id
_entity_poly.type
_entity_poly.pdbx_seq_one_letter_code
_entity_poly.pdbx_strand_id
1 'polypeptide(L)'
;MDKIPFDKLEEFFKQFIFENFYTRNGMEIKTRKLLKLAALTTLGSNGIEECIKANLKLGNDKEKLYEAIVQCIPYVGFPQCLDVIEEITKI
;
A
#
# COMPACT_ATOMS: atom_id res chain seq x y z
N MET A 1 -19.30 -15.85 15.19
CA MET A 1 -19.11 -14.50 14.65
C MET A 1 -20.43 -14.10 14.02
N ASP A 2 -21.13 -13.15 14.61
CA ASP A 2 -22.42 -12.70 14.07
C ASP A 2 -22.24 -12.15 12.66
N LYS A 3 -23.20 -12.40 11.78
CA LYS A 3 -23.13 -11.97 10.38
C LYS A 3 -23.16 -10.44 10.33
N ILE A 4 -22.13 -9.84 9.72
CA ILE A 4 -22.10 -8.40 9.46
C ILE A 4 -23.20 -8.07 8.43
N PRO A 5 -24.13 -7.15 8.73
CA PRO A 5 -25.15 -6.72 7.78
C PRO A 5 -24.52 -6.11 6.51
N PHE A 6 -25.02 -6.47 5.33
CA PHE A 6 -24.44 -6.05 4.06
C PHE A 6 -24.44 -4.52 3.89
N ASP A 7 -25.50 -3.85 4.36
CA ASP A 7 -25.67 -2.40 4.36
C ASP A 7 -24.70 -1.65 5.28
N LYS A 8 -24.07 -2.34 6.24
CA LYS A 8 -23.11 -1.76 7.20
C LYS A 8 -21.66 -2.15 6.94
N LEU A 9 -21.39 -2.87 5.85
CA LEU A 9 -20.08 -3.45 5.60
C LEU A 9 -18.97 -2.39 5.51
N GLU A 10 -19.24 -1.25 4.84
CA GLU A 10 -18.26 -0.18 4.67
C GLU A 10 -17.92 0.51 5.99
N GLU A 11 -18.95 0.83 6.80
CA GLU A 11 -18.77 1.44 8.12
C GLU A 11 -17.98 0.50 9.05
N PHE A 12 -18.34 -0.79 9.04
CA PHE A 12 -17.63 -1.81 9.80
C PHE A 12 -16.15 -1.87 9.40
N PHE A 13 -15.83 -1.91 8.10
CA PHE A 13 -14.43 -1.94 7.66
C PHE A 13 -13.67 -0.68 8.05
N LYS A 14 -14.29 0.50 7.94
CA LYS A 14 -13.67 1.75 8.37
C LYS A 14 -13.35 1.70 9.87
N GLN A 15 -14.33 1.42 10.72
CA GLN A 15 -14.12 1.30 12.17
C GLN A 15 -13.05 0.26 12.48
N PHE A 16 -13.17 -0.95 11.93
CA PHE A 16 -12.22 -2.02 12.15
C PHE A 16 -10.79 -1.62 11.79
N ILE A 17 -10.57 -1.01 10.63
CA ILE A 17 -9.26 -0.57 10.17
C ILE A 17 -8.70 0.55 11.06
N PHE A 18 -9.49 1.57 11.36
CA PHE A 18 -9.03 2.73 12.13
C PHE A 18 -8.77 2.38 13.59
N GLU A 19 -9.71 1.69 14.24
CA GLU A 19 -9.64 1.37 15.67
C GLU A 19 -8.56 0.34 15.99
N ASN A 20 -8.32 -0.63 15.09
CA ASN A 20 -7.38 -1.72 15.38
C ASN A 20 -6.00 -1.55 14.77
N PHE A 21 -5.86 -0.89 13.62
CA PHE A 21 -4.58 -0.84 12.89
C PHE A 21 -3.94 0.55 12.91
N TYR A 22 -4.71 1.62 12.67
CA TYR A 22 -4.15 2.97 12.67
C TYR A 22 -3.82 3.50 14.07
N THR A 23 -4.46 2.99 15.12
CA THR A 23 -4.14 3.30 16.53
C THR A 23 -2.81 2.70 17.01
N ARG A 24 -2.27 1.68 16.33
CA ARG A 24 -0.99 1.06 16.71
C ARG A 24 0.15 2.02 16.45
N ASN A 25 1.17 2.03 17.31
CA ASN A 25 2.34 2.93 17.20
C ASN A 25 3.69 2.22 17.01
N GLY A 26 3.72 0.88 16.84
CA GLY A 26 4.96 0.11 16.71
C GLY A 26 5.72 0.26 15.38
N MET A 27 5.22 1.06 14.44
CA MET A 27 5.85 1.31 13.14
C MET A 27 5.40 2.66 12.59
N GLU A 28 6.29 3.43 11.96
CA GLU A 28 5.92 4.72 11.39
C GLU A 28 4.89 4.58 10.25
N ILE A 29 3.98 5.56 10.12
CA ILE A 29 2.92 5.55 9.12
C ILE A 29 3.50 5.49 7.69
N LYS A 30 4.61 6.21 7.42
CA LYS A 30 5.27 6.20 6.11
C LYS A 30 5.83 4.82 5.75
N THR A 31 6.39 4.09 6.73
CA THR A 31 6.88 2.72 6.53
C THR A 31 5.73 1.75 6.26
N ARG A 32 4.60 1.89 6.97
CA ARG A 32 3.40 1.08 6.71
C ARG A 32 2.86 1.30 5.31
N LYS A 33 2.87 2.53 4.82
CA LYS A 33 2.43 2.85 3.47
C LYS A 33 3.38 2.28 2.41
N LEU A 34 4.68 2.28 2.68
CA LEU A 34 5.68 1.63 1.81
C LEU A 34 5.41 0.11 1.71
N LEU A 35 5.13 -0.54 2.84
CA LEU A 35 4.76 -1.98 2.85
C LEU A 35 3.44 -2.24 2.11
N LYS A 36 2.46 -1.32 2.22
CA LYS A 36 1.23 -1.42 1.43
C LYS A 36 1.52 -1.37 -0.07
N LEU A 37 2.45 -0.53 -0.51
CA LEU A 37 2.85 -0.46 -1.92
C LEU A 37 3.43 -1.81 -2.39
N ALA A 38 4.38 -2.39 -1.64
CA ALA A 38 4.93 -3.71 -1.95
C ALA A 38 3.86 -4.82 -2.01
N ALA A 39 2.89 -4.79 -1.09
CA ALA A 39 1.78 -5.74 -1.09
C ALA A 39 0.86 -5.56 -2.32
N LEU A 40 0.54 -4.32 -2.71
CA LEU A 40 -0.26 -4.05 -3.91
C LEU A 40 0.47 -4.48 -5.19
N THR A 41 1.79 -4.23 -5.27
CA THR A 41 2.63 -4.70 -6.38
C THR A 41 2.57 -6.21 -6.51
N THR A 42 2.66 -6.95 -5.39
CA THR A 42 2.57 -8.42 -5.38
C THR A 42 1.22 -8.94 -5.86
N LEU A 43 0.15 -8.23 -5.58
CA LEU A 43 -1.21 -8.64 -5.94
C LEU A 43 -1.62 -8.21 -7.36
N GLY A 44 -0.83 -7.35 -8.03
CA GLY A 44 -1.26 -6.70 -9.28
C GLY A 44 -2.58 -5.95 -9.12
N SER A 45 -2.82 -5.38 -7.94
CA SER A 45 -4.11 -4.81 -7.57
C SER A 45 -4.27 -3.37 -8.05
N ASN A 46 -5.52 -2.96 -8.26
CA ASN A 46 -5.87 -1.57 -8.54
C ASN A 46 -5.46 -0.66 -7.37
N GLY A 47 -5.17 0.61 -7.64
CA GLY A 47 -4.86 1.60 -6.61
C GLY A 47 -3.37 1.85 -6.34
N ILE A 48 -2.47 1.38 -7.22
CA ILE A 48 -1.03 1.65 -7.16
C ILE A 48 -0.75 3.16 -7.19
N GLU A 49 -1.37 3.89 -8.13
CA GLU A 49 -1.18 5.32 -8.33
C GLU A 49 -1.52 6.13 -7.06
N GLU A 50 -2.68 5.89 -6.46
CA GLU A 50 -3.10 6.55 -5.21
C GLU A 50 -2.21 6.15 -4.03
N CYS A 51 -1.69 4.91 -4.03
CA CYS A 51 -0.73 4.46 -3.02
C CYS A 51 0.61 5.18 -3.16
N ILE A 52 1.10 5.40 -4.38
CA ILE A 52 2.32 6.18 -4.66
C ILE A 52 2.12 7.62 -4.20
N LYS A 53 1.04 8.29 -4.63
CA LYS A 53 0.73 9.67 -4.19
C LYS A 53 0.62 9.81 -2.68
N ALA A 54 0.02 8.82 -2.01
CA ALA A 54 -0.08 8.81 -0.55
C ALA A 54 1.28 8.61 0.14
N ASN A 55 2.17 7.79 -0.42
CA ASN A 55 3.54 7.65 0.08
C ASN A 55 4.31 8.97 0.00
N LEU A 56 4.23 9.66 -1.15
CA LEU A 56 4.88 10.95 -1.36
C LEU A 56 4.37 12.00 -0.37
N LYS A 57 3.05 12.06 -0.15
CA LYS A 57 2.44 12.96 0.85
C LYS A 57 2.89 12.67 2.29
N LEU A 58 3.24 11.42 2.60
CA LEU A 58 3.73 11.01 3.92
C LEU A 58 5.24 11.21 4.09
N GLY A 59 5.93 11.74 3.07
CA GLY A 59 7.35 12.08 3.14
C GLY A 59 8.32 10.98 2.70
N ASN A 60 7.84 9.89 2.10
CA ASN A 60 8.71 9.01 1.32
C ASN A 60 9.00 9.69 -0.02
N ASP A 61 10.22 9.59 -0.55
CA ASP A 61 10.57 10.11 -1.87
C ASP A 61 10.47 9.01 -2.95
N LYS A 62 10.57 9.42 -4.22
CA LYS A 62 10.49 8.50 -5.37
C LYS A 62 11.61 7.46 -5.35
N GLU A 63 12.80 7.84 -4.90
CA GLU A 63 13.97 6.95 -4.82
C GLU A 63 13.70 5.81 -3.83
N LYS A 64 13.13 6.13 -2.66
CA LYS A 64 12.73 5.13 -1.66
C LYS A 64 11.68 4.16 -2.19
N LEU A 65 10.70 4.66 -2.96
CA LEU A 65 9.70 3.79 -3.58
C LEU A 65 10.33 2.89 -4.64
N TYR A 66 11.19 3.44 -5.49
CA TYR A 66 11.93 2.70 -6.50
C TYR A 66 12.77 1.58 -5.87
N GLU A 67 13.59 1.88 -4.85
CA GLU A 67 14.38 0.88 -4.12
C GLU A 67 13.52 -0.24 -3.55
N ALA A 68 12.38 0.11 -2.94
CA ALA A 68 11.48 -0.87 -2.34
C ALA A 68 10.89 -1.82 -3.40
N ILE A 69 10.54 -1.31 -4.58
CA ILE A 69 10.03 -2.15 -5.68
C ILE A 69 11.14 -2.96 -6.34
N VAL A 70 12.36 -2.42 -6.48
CA VAL A 70 13.53 -3.17 -6.94
C VAL A 70 13.79 -4.36 -6.01
N GLN A 71 13.69 -4.15 -4.69
CA GLN A 71 13.82 -5.23 -3.70
C GLN A 71 12.72 -6.30 -3.85
N CYS A 72 11.56 -5.97 -4.40
CA CYS A 72 10.48 -6.93 -4.67
C CYS A 72 10.74 -7.81 -5.90
N ILE A 73 11.59 -7.41 -6.85
CA ILE A 73 11.81 -8.11 -8.12
C ILE A 73 12.08 -9.62 -7.95
N PRO A 74 12.94 -10.07 -7.03
CA PRO A 74 13.24 -11.50 -6.87
C PRO A 74 12.06 -12.33 -6.33
N TYR A 75 11.10 -11.68 -5.67
CA TYR A 75 9.99 -12.35 -4.98
C TYR A 75 8.67 -12.27 -5.76
N VAL A 76 8.45 -11.15 -6.45
CA VAL A 76 7.21 -10.84 -7.16
C VAL A 76 7.36 -11.10 -8.66
N GLY A 77 8.56 -10.92 -9.20
CA GLY A 77 8.86 -11.06 -10.62
C GLY A 77 9.01 -9.73 -11.34
N PHE A 78 9.88 -9.72 -12.34
CA PHE A 78 10.27 -8.52 -13.08
C PHE A 78 9.09 -7.78 -13.75
N PRO A 79 8.14 -8.44 -14.46
CA PRO A 79 7.09 -7.72 -15.17
C PRO A 79 6.20 -6.85 -14.26
N GLN A 80 5.74 -7.41 -13.14
CA GLN A 80 4.85 -6.71 -12.21
C GLN A 80 5.57 -5.56 -11.50
N CYS A 81 6.84 -5.75 -11.14
CA CYS A 81 7.64 -4.68 -10.55
C CYS A 81 7.94 -3.57 -11.55
N LEU A 82 8.16 -3.90 -12.82
CA LEU A 82 8.45 -2.91 -13.87
C LEU A 82 7.27 -1.96 -14.07
N ASP A 83 6.03 -2.47 -14.16
CA ASP A 83 4.83 -1.64 -14.32
C ASP A 83 4.71 -0.59 -13.21
N VAL A 84 5.04 -0.96 -11.98
CA VAL A 84 4.99 -0.04 -10.82
C VAL A 84 6.17 0.95 -10.84
N ILE A 85 7.36 0.53 -11.26
CA ILE A 85 8.53 1.42 -11.41
C ILE A 85 8.25 2.50 -12.46
N GLU A 86 7.62 2.13 -13.58
CA GLU A 86 7.20 3.09 -14.60
C GLU A 86 6.21 4.10 -14.02
N GLU A 87 5.26 3.64 -13.21
CA GLU A 87 4.28 4.52 -12.57
C GLU A 87 4.90 5.49 -11.57
N ILE A 88 5.86 5.03 -10.76
CA ILE A 88 6.64 5.89 -9.85
C ILE A 88 7.40 6.99 -10.61
N THR A 89 7.83 6.71 -11.84
CA THR A 89 8.61 7.66 -12.64
C THR A 89 7.72 8.74 -13.28
N LYS A 90 6.46 8.41 -13.59
CA LYS A 90 5.48 9.31 -14.25
C LYS A 90 4.90 10.36 -13.29
N ILE A 91 4.55 9.95 -12.08
CA ILE A 91 4.04 10.81 -10.99
C ILE A 91 5.21 11.53 -10.38
#